data_AF-A0A7S0N2D9-F1
#
_entry.id   AF-A0A7S0N2D9-F1
#
_cell.length_a   1.000
_cell.length_b   1.000
_cell.length_c   1.000
_cell.angle_alpha   90.00
_cell.angle_beta   90.00
_cell.angle_gamma   90.00
#
_symmetry.space_group_name_H-M   'P 1'
#
loop_
_entity.id
_entity.type
_entity.pdbx_description
1 polymer ?
#
loop_
_entity_poly.entity_id
_entity_poly.type
_entity_poly.pdbx_seq_one_letter_code
_entity_poly.pdbx_strand_id
1 'polypeptide(L)'
;MNDAEAKRMEQKLFGEKGPFKALERSMACYAQRDYIGCATNYMTAYQTSSDGWPAKYNCLKGFNSLLNQEEVPQSSIQPDGKFMTFLRGIKKNTKAPPLHRCDAAFTYGLMKWLLGDRESAARNYNFALDIHAAATPAEREATVMLPSAQRGGVLWPVASSEVMGAIARLANDNLAVLQRRAGDPRGGRLPASSARAPVLDCDAGRGKGPMMRQMFVGVGPEGEGASPEEIYNESLALKGDACDTCGAKG
;
A
#
# COMPACT_ATOMS: atom_id res chain seq x y z
N MET A 1 -10.97 -7.38 30.54
CA MET A 1 -9.74 -6.59 30.35
C MET A 1 -9.68 -5.58 31.47
N ASN A 2 -8.58 -5.54 32.23
CA ASN A 2 -8.43 -4.54 33.29
C ASN A 2 -7.82 -3.23 32.76
N ASP A 3 -7.94 -2.14 33.52
CA ASP A 3 -7.43 -0.81 33.13
C ASP A 3 -5.93 -0.80 32.81
N ALA A 4 -5.14 -1.66 33.46
CA ALA A 4 -3.71 -1.76 33.21
C ALA A 4 -3.41 -2.40 31.84
N GLU A 5 -4.20 -3.39 31.41
CA GLU A 5 -4.11 -3.98 30.07
C GLU A 5 -4.54 -2.99 28.99
N ALA A 6 -5.59 -2.21 29.24
CA ALA A 6 -6.04 -1.15 28.33
C ALA A 6 -4.94 -0.10 28.12
N LYS A 7 -4.38 0.45 29.20
CA LYS A 7 -3.27 1.42 29.13
C LYS A 7 -2.02 0.88 28.44
N ARG A 8 -1.71 -0.41 28.62
CA ARG A 8 -0.59 -1.06 27.92
C ARG A 8 -0.85 -1.17 26.42
N MET A 9 -2.07 -1.50 26.00
CA MET A 9 -2.43 -1.54 24.58
C MET A 9 -2.43 -0.15 23.95
N GLU A 10 -2.96 0.84 24.67
CA GLU A 10 -2.92 2.24 24.25
C GLU A 10 -1.48 2.73 24.06
N GLN A 11 -0.61 2.55 25.06
CA GLN A 11 0.81 2.91 24.95
C GLN A 11 1.51 2.19 23.78
N LYS A 12 1.14 0.94 23.50
CA LYS A 12 1.72 0.15 22.41
C LYS A 12 1.29 0.65 21.03
N LEU A 13 0.05 1.08 20.87
CA LEU A 13 -0.50 1.56 19.60
C LEU A 13 -0.20 3.04 19.34
N PHE A 14 -0.35 3.87 20.37
CA PHE A 14 -0.32 5.34 20.29
C PHE A 14 0.93 5.98 20.90
N GLY A 15 1.79 5.21 21.58
CA GLY A 15 3.06 5.73 22.07
C GLY A 15 3.97 6.20 20.94
N GLU A 16 5.04 6.93 21.28
CA GLU A 16 6.01 7.52 20.33
C GLU A 16 6.61 6.55 19.29
N LYS A 17 6.65 5.26 19.63
CA LYS A 17 7.15 4.16 18.78
C LYS A 17 6.04 3.27 18.21
N GLY A 18 4.78 3.59 18.53
CA GLY A 18 3.61 2.87 18.08
C GLY A 18 3.37 3.03 16.58
N PRO A 19 2.65 2.08 15.96
CA PRO A 19 2.36 2.10 14.54
C PRO A 19 1.53 3.31 14.10
N PHE A 20 0.67 3.85 14.97
CA PHE A 20 -0.11 5.06 14.67
C PHE A 20 0.79 6.29 14.53
N LYS A 21 1.71 6.51 15.47
CA LYS A 21 2.68 7.61 15.40
C LYS A 21 3.58 7.51 14.17
N ALA A 22 3.98 6.29 13.79
CA ALA A 22 4.71 6.07 12.55
C ALA A 22 3.87 6.44 11.31
N LEU A 23 2.59 6.10 11.28
CA LEU A 23 1.68 6.51 10.20
C LEU A 23 1.53 8.03 10.12
N GLU A 24 1.34 8.73 11.24
CA GLU A 24 1.31 10.21 11.29
C GLU A 24 2.59 10.84 10.72
N ARG A 25 3.76 10.32 11.14
CA ARG A 25 5.05 10.79 10.62
C ARG A 25 5.19 10.54 9.12
N SER A 26 4.66 9.42 8.62
CA SER A 26 4.64 9.13 7.19
C SER A 26 3.89 10.23 6.42
N MET A 27 2.72 10.63 6.92
CA MET A 27 1.92 11.70 6.32
C MET A 27 2.65 13.06 6.35
N ALA A 28 3.29 13.40 7.46
CA ALA A 28 4.11 14.61 7.56
C ALA A 28 5.27 14.63 6.56
N CYS A 29 6.00 13.51 6.43
CA CYS A 29 7.05 13.36 5.42
C CYS A 29 6.50 13.51 4.00
N TYR A 30 5.34 12.93 3.70
CA TYR A 30 4.70 13.07 2.38
C TYR A 30 4.39 14.53 2.04
N ALA A 31 3.82 15.29 2.98
CA ALA A 31 3.53 16.71 2.81
C ALA A 31 4.79 17.54 2.52
N GLN A 32 5.94 17.13 3.08
CA GLN A 32 7.25 17.75 2.87
C GLN A 32 7.98 17.23 1.63
N ARG A 33 7.38 16.30 0.86
CA ARG A 33 8.01 15.58 -0.27
C ARG A 33 9.26 14.77 0.13
N ASP A 34 9.36 14.40 1.40
CA ASP A 34 10.35 13.43 1.88
C ASP A 34 9.82 12.00 1.68
N TYR A 35 9.90 11.51 0.44
CA TYR A 35 9.35 10.19 0.10
C TYR A 35 10.12 9.04 0.74
N ILE A 36 11.42 9.21 1.02
CA ILE A 36 12.24 8.20 1.71
C ILE A 36 11.81 8.10 3.17
N GLY A 37 11.63 9.23 3.86
CA GLY A 37 11.08 9.28 5.20
C GLY A 37 9.65 8.74 5.26
N CYS A 38 8.82 9.07 4.28
CA CYS A 38 7.45 8.57 4.16
C CYS A 38 7.41 7.04 4.04
N ALA A 39 8.20 6.46 3.13
CA ALA A 39 8.32 5.00 2.97
C ALA A 39 8.91 4.32 4.22
N THR A 40 9.91 4.94 4.86
CA THR A 40 10.52 4.41 6.09
C THR A 40 9.50 4.36 7.23
N ASN A 41 8.64 5.37 7.34
CA ASN A 41 7.60 5.43 8.35
C ASN A 41 6.46 4.43 8.09
N TYR A 42 6.03 4.24 6.83
CA TYR A 42 5.09 3.16 6.49
C TYR A 42 5.64 1.77 6.83
N MET A 43 6.90 1.50 6.47
CA MET A 43 7.60 0.27 6.81
C MET A 43 7.64 0.07 8.34
N THR A 44 7.96 1.13 9.09
CA THR A 44 7.99 1.10 10.56
C THR A 44 6.61 0.78 11.12
N ALA A 45 5.55 1.45 10.65
CA ALA A 45 4.18 1.21 11.08
C ALA A 45 3.75 -0.25 10.83
N TYR A 46 4.09 -0.79 9.65
CA TYR A 46 3.83 -2.20 9.35
C TYR A 46 4.56 -3.14 10.32
N GLN A 47 5.85 -2.90 10.58
CA GLN A 47 6.68 -3.77 11.41
C GLN A 47 6.30 -3.74 12.90
N THR A 48 5.85 -2.60 13.41
CA THR A 48 5.47 -2.45 14.83
C THR A 48 4.02 -2.82 15.11
N SER A 49 3.20 -2.97 14.07
CA SER A 49 1.79 -3.36 14.21
C SER A 49 1.59 -4.86 14.47
N SER A 50 0.57 -5.18 15.27
CA SER A 50 0.07 -6.55 15.42
C SER A 50 -0.65 -7.01 14.16
N ASP A 51 -0.70 -8.33 13.91
CA ASP A 51 -1.39 -8.88 12.72
C ASP A 51 -2.89 -8.60 12.71
N GLY A 52 -3.50 -8.37 13.87
CA GLY A 52 -4.92 -7.97 13.99
C GLY A 52 -5.19 -6.48 13.82
N TRP A 53 -4.17 -5.64 13.59
CA TRP A 53 -4.40 -4.21 13.40
C TRP A 53 -4.98 -3.93 12.01
N PRO A 54 -6.21 -3.36 11.88
CA PRO A 54 -6.89 -3.23 10.59
C PRO A 54 -6.10 -2.41 9.55
N ALA A 55 -5.30 -1.44 10.00
CA ALA A 55 -4.50 -0.58 9.14
C ALA A 55 -3.17 -1.19 8.70
N LYS A 56 -2.79 -2.40 9.17
CA LYS A 56 -1.50 -3.01 8.84
C LYS A 56 -1.32 -3.18 7.34
N TYR A 57 -2.35 -3.65 6.63
CA TYR A 57 -2.28 -3.77 5.18
C TYR A 57 -2.18 -2.41 4.48
N ASN A 58 -2.85 -1.37 5.01
CA ASN A 58 -2.74 0.00 4.50
C ASN A 58 -1.31 0.54 4.58
N CYS A 59 -0.56 0.21 5.64
CA CYS A 59 0.85 0.58 5.73
C CYS A 59 1.69 -0.07 4.62
N LEU A 60 1.46 -1.36 4.32
CA LEU A 60 2.14 -2.02 3.21
C LEU A 60 1.74 -1.40 1.86
N LYS A 61 0.45 -1.13 1.67
CA LYS A 61 -0.06 -0.54 0.43
C LYS A 61 0.49 0.87 0.19
N GLY A 62 0.53 1.71 1.21
CA GLY A 62 1.13 3.05 1.17
C GLY A 62 2.63 2.98 0.84
N PHE A 63 3.37 2.08 1.48
CA PHE A 63 4.77 1.81 1.16
C PHE A 63 4.96 1.38 -0.30
N ASN A 64 4.21 0.38 -0.77
CA ASN A 64 4.31 -0.12 -2.15
C ASN A 64 3.95 0.98 -3.16
N SER A 65 2.95 1.82 -2.87
CA SER A 65 2.55 2.93 -3.74
C SER A 65 3.68 3.92 -3.98
N LEU A 66 4.44 4.29 -2.94
CA LEU A 66 5.58 5.22 -3.05
C LEU A 66 6.70 4.66 -3.92
N LEU A 67 6.96 3.35 -3.82
CA LEU A 67 7.96 2.68 -4.65
C LEU A 67 7.50 2.60 -6.11
N ASN A 68 6.23 2.29 -6.34
CA ASN A 68 5.70 2.07 -7.68
C ASN A 68 5.53 3.36 -8.48
N GLN A 69 5.23 4.48 -7.80
CA GLN A 69 5.09 5.80 -8.44
C GLN A 69 6.45 6.46 -8.76
N GLU A 70 7.57 5.78 -8.49
CA GLU A 70 8.94 6.30 -8.69
C GLU A 70 9.23 7.60 -7.92
N GLU A 71 8.39 7.93 -6.91
CA GLU A 71 8.59 9.07 -6.01
C GLU A 71 9.82 8.85 -5.11
N VAL A 72 10.10 7.59 -4.76
CA VAL A 72 11.37 7.22 -4.14
C VAL A 72 12.44 7.12 -5.25
N PRO A 73 13.52 7.91 -5.20
CA PRO A 73 14.58 7.86 -6.20
C PRO A 73 15.12 6.44 -6.34
N GLN A 74 15.27 5.96 -7.58
CA GLN A 74 15.76 4.61 -7.85
C GLN A 74 17.15 4.33 -7.22
N SER A 75 17.99 5.37 -7.07
CA SER A 75 19.27 5.29 -6.35
C SER A 75 19.14 4.89 -4.88
N SER A 76 17.96 5.08 -4.27
CA SER A 76 17.63 4.66 -2.91
C SER A 76 17.15 3.21 -2.84
N ILE A 77 16.81 2.59 -3.98
CA ILE A 77 16.30 1.23 -4.09
C ILE A 77 17.47 0.30 -4.45
N GLN A 78 18.26 -0.06 -3.44
CA GLN A 78 19.38 -0.99 -3.61
C GLN A 78 18.93 -2.45 -3.47
N PRO A 79 19.50 -3.41 -4.23
CA PRO A 79 19.11 -4.83 -4.17
C PRO A 79 19.08 -5.43 -2.75
N ASP A 80 20.01 -5.01 -1.89
CA ASP A 80 20.10 -5.40 -0.47
C ASP A 80 19.81 -4.23 0.48
N GLY A 81 19.24 -3.15 -0.03
CA GLY A 81 18.79 -2.00 0.77
C GLY A 81 17.63 -2.35 1.69
N LYS A 82 17.35 -1.48 2.67
CA LYS A 82 16.30 -1.67 3.69
C LYS A 82 14.93 -2.00 3.09
N PHE A 83 14.53 -1.31 2.02
CA PHE A 83 13.23 -1.49 1.36
C PHE A 83 13.10 -2.86 0.69
N MET A 84 14.16 -3.29 -0.02
CA MET A 84 14.20 -4.62 -0.64
C MET A 84 14.27 -5.72 0.40
N THR A 85 15.03 -5.52 1.48
CA THR A 85 15.09 -6.48 2.60
C THR A 85 13.74 -6.61 3.30
N PHE A 86 13.01 -5.51 3.49
CA PHE A 86 11.66 -5.50 4.06
C PHE A 86 10.66 -6.30 3.21
N LEU A 87 10.56 -6.00 1.91
CA LEU A 87 9.69 -6.74 0.97
C LEU A 87 10.03 -8.23 0.91
N ARG A 88 11.33 -8.56 0.85
CA ARG A 88 11.82 -9.95 0.89
C ARG A 88 11.45 -10.64 2.21
N GLY A 89 11.47 -9.92 3.32
CA GLY A 89 11.05 -10.41 4.63
C GLY A 89 9.57 -10.79 4.65
N ILE A 90 8.68 -9.89 4.18
CA ILE A 90 7.24 -10.16 4.11
C ILE A 90 6.95 -11.36 3.21
N LYS A 91 7.47 -11.38 1.98
CA LYS A 91 7.14 -12.44 1.01
C LYS A 91 7.55 -13.84 1.48
N LYS A 92 8.64 -13.94 2.26
CA LYS A 92 9.16 -15.20 2.82
C LYS A 92 8.51 -15.60 4.15
N ASN A 93 7.84 -14.68 4.84
CA ASN A 93 7.22 -14.96 6.13
C ASN A 93 5.92 -15.75 5.93
N THR A 94 5.95 -17.06 6.15
CA THR A 94 4.77 -17.93 6.02
C THR A 94 3.69 -17.68 7.06
N LYS A 95 3.99 -16.92 8.14
CA LYS A 95 3.00 -16.49 9.14
C LYS A 95 2.25 -15.22 8.73
N ALA A 96 2.75 -14.46 7.75
CA ALA A 96 2.06 -13.29 7.26
C ALA A 96 0.84 -13.69 6.41
N PRO A 97 -0.26 -12.91 6.43
CA PRO A 97 -1.42 -13.17 5.58
C PRO A 97 -1.03 -13.33 4.10
N PRO A 98 -1.64 -14.27 3.34
CA PRO A 98 -1.31 -14.47 1.92
C PRO A 98 -1.39 -13.20 1.09
N LEU A 99 -2.38 -12.34 1.32
CA LEU A 99 -2.50 -11.05 0.65
C LEU A 99 -1.23 -10.19 0.81
N HIS A 100 -0.69 -10.09 2.02
CA HIS A 100 0.51 -9.30 2.29
C HIS A 100 1.73 -9.88 1.57
N ARG A 101 1.85 -11.22 1.56
CA ARG A 101 2.92 -11.93 0.87
C ARG A 101 2.82 -11.78 -0.64
N CYS A 102 1.61 -11.85 -1.19
CA CYS A 102 1.32 -11.69 -2.62
C CYS A 102 1.70 -10.28 -3.09
N ASP A 103 1.24 -9.24 -2.39
CA ASP A 103 1.53 -7.83 -2.72
C ASP A 103 3.04 -7.51 -2.58
N ALA A 104 3.68 -8.01 -1.52
CA ALA A 104 5.11 -7.85 -1.33
C ALA A 104 5.94 -8.59 -2.41
N ALA A 105 5.51 -9.78 -2.83
CA ALA A 105 6.15 -10.52 -3.91
C ALA A 105 6.05 -9.78 -5.25
N PHE A 106 4.85 -9.29 -5.59
CA PHE A 106 4.63 -8.49 -6.79
C PHE A 106 5.51 -7.22 -6.79
N THR A 107 5.48 -6.46 -5.70
CA THR A 107 6.23 -5.20 -5.58
C THR A 107 7.74 -5.44 -5.61
N TYR A 108 8.22 -6.52 -4.98
CA TYR A 108 9.62 -6.93 -5.06
C TYR A 108 10.02 -7.30 -6.50
N GLY A 109 9.15 -7.98 -7.25
CA GLY A 109 9.33 -8.26 -8.68
C GLY A 109 9.42 -6.99 -9.52
N LEU A 110 8.56 -6.00 -9.24
CA LEU A 110 8.59 -4.70 -9.90
C LEU A 110 9.89 -3.94 -9.62
N MET A 111 10.36 -3.92 -8.38
CA MET A 111 11.64 -3.28 -8.06
C MET A 111 12.83 -3.98 -8.74
N LYS A 112 12.80 -5.32 -8.81
CA LYS A 112 13.80 -6.08 -9.59
C LYS A 112 13.76 -5.74 -11.07
N TRP A 113 12.56 -5.56 -11.63
CA TRP A 113 12.40 -5.09 -13.00
C TRP A 113 13.04 -3.71 -13.18
N LEU A 114 12.73 -2.73 -12.31
CA LEU A 114 13.27 -1.38 -12.42
C LEU A 114 14.81 -1.38 -12.38
N LEU A 115 15.40 -2.25 -11.55
CA LEU A 115 16.84 -2.46 -11.45
C LEU A 115 17.46 -3.25 -12.62
N GLY A 116 16.69 -3.59 -13.65
CA GLY A 116 17.16 -4.34 -14.84
C GLY A 116 17.27 -5.86 -14.64
N ASP A 117 16.97 -6.39 -13.46
CA ASP A 117 17.03 -7.82 -13.12
C ASP A 117 15.73 -8.51 -13.56
N ARG A 118 15.60 -8.70 -14.89
CA ARG A 118 14.41 -9.25 -15.55
C ARG A 118 14.07 -10.67 -15.08
N GLU A 119 15.06 -11.52 -14.92
CA GLU A 119 14.85 -12.90 -14.48
C GLU A 119 14.33 -12.96 -13.05
N SER A 120 14.92 -12.18 -12.13
CA SER A 120 14.39 -12.12 -10.76
C SER A 120 13.02 -11.50 -10.72
N ALA A 121 12.72 -10.51 -11.58
CA ALA A 121 11.37 -9.98 -11.70
C ALA A 121 10.36 -11.08 -12.06
N ALA A 122 10.64 -11.86 -13.12
CA ALA A 122 9.80 -12.99 -13.54
C ALA A 122 9.55 -13.98 -12.41
N ARG A 123 10.62 -14.39 -11.71
CA ARG A 123 10.52 -15.34 -10.58
C ARG A 123 9.60 -14.81 -9.48
N ASN A 124 9.62 -13.51 -9.20
CA ASN A 124 8.79 -12.92 -8.15
C ASN A 124 7.34 -12.71 -8.58
N TYR A 125 7.07 -12.42 -9.86
CA TYR A 125 5.71 -12.41 -10.39
C TYR A 125 5.08 -13.79 -10.33
N ASN A 126 5.80 -14.84 -10.76
CA ASN A 126 5.33 -16.22 -10.61
C ASN A 126 5.08 -16.57 -9.14
N PHE A 127 5.96 -16.17 -8.23
CA PHE A 127 5.76 -16.40 -6.80
C PHE A 127 4.51 -15.70 -6.24
N ALA A 128 4.15 -14.51 -6.74
CA ALA A 128 2.90 -13.84 -6.37
C ALA A 128 1.67 -14.61 -6.87
N LEU A 129 1.74 -15.17 -8.07
CA LEU A 129 0.69 -16.02 -8.64
C LEU A 129 0.52 -17.33 -7.85
N ASP A 130 1.63 -17.96 -7.45
CA ASP A 130 1.60 -19.17 -6.63
C ASP A 130 0.91 -18.92 -5.27
N ILE A 131 1.20 -17.79 -4.62
CA ILE A 131 0.54 -17.40 -3.36
C ILE A 131 -0.97 -17.20 -3.58
N HIS A 132 -1.36 -16.50 -4.65
CA HIS A 132 -2.78 -16.29 -4.98
C HIS A 132 -3.49 -17.63 -5.25
N ALA A 133 -2.86 -18.54 -6.00
CA ALA A 133 -3.42 -19.86 -6.30
C ALA A 133 -3.57 -20.73 -5.03
N ALA A 134 -2.57 -20.70 -4.15
CA ALA A 134 -2.54 -21.51 -2.93
C ALA A 134 -3.41 -20.97 -1.77
N ALA A 135 -3.90 -19.72 -1.85
CA ALA A 135 -4.74 -19.14 -0.81
C ALA A 135 -6.04 -19.94 -0.62
N THR A 136 -6.34 -20.31 0.62
CA THR A 136 -7.55 -21.04 1.03
C THR A 136 -8.80 -20.18 0.90
N PRO A 137 -10.01 -20.77 0.88
CA PRO A 137 -11.26 -20.00 0.88
C PRO A 137 -11.35 -18.99 2.05
N ALA A 138 -10.98 -19.39 3.26
CA ALA A 138 -11.00 -18.50 4.42
C ALA A 138 -10.03 -17.31 4.26
N GLU A 139 -8.82 -17.53 3.73
CA GLU A 139 -7.87 -16.46 3.47
C GLU A 139 -8.33 -15.53 2.32
N ARG A 140 -9.10 -16.06 1.37
CA ARG A 140 -9.70 -15.29 0.25
C ARG A 140 -10.87 -14.43 0.70
N GLU A 141 -11.62 -14.88 1.70
CA GLU A 141 -12.77 -14.19 2.31
C GLU A 141 -12.37 -13.18 3.38
N ALA A 142 -11.17 -13.31 3.96
CA ALA A 142 -10.63 -12.34 4.91
C ALA A 142 -10.67 -10.91 4.31
N THR A 143 -11.16 -9.95 5.08
CA THR A 143 -11.31 -8.57 4.61
C THR A 143 -10.15 -7.68 5.03
N VAL A 144 -9.85 -6.69 4.20
CA VAL A 144 -8.95 -5.57 4.52
C VAL A 144 -9.69 -4.27 4.31
N MET A 145 -9.40 -3.28 5.16
CA MET A 145 -10.01 -1.95 5.06
C MET A 145 -9.19 -1.11 4.09
N LEU A 146 -9.76 -0.78 2.92
CA LEU A 146 -9.09 0.04 1.90
C LEU A 146 -9.88 1.32 1.63
N PRO A 147 -9.21 2.47 1.35
CA PRO A 147 -9.91 3.70 1.00
C PRO A 147 -10.65 3.54 -0.33
N SER A 148 -11.93 3.93 -0.36
CA SER A 148 -12.79 3.80 -1.53
C SER A 148 -12.99 5.14 -2.25
N ALA A 149 -12.62 5.22 -3.53
CA ALA A 149 -12.87 6.38 -4.38
C ALA A 149 -14.37 6.77 -4.41
N GLN A 150 -15.21 5.75 -4.55
CA GLN A 150 -16.66 5.89 -4.71
C GLN A 150 -17.33 6.41 -3.44
N ARG A 151 -16.65 6.29 -2.30
CA ARG A 151 -17.12 6.75 -1.00
C ARG A 151 -16.28 7.91 -0.46
N GLY A 152 -15.63 8.68 -1.34
CA GLY A 152 -14.88 9.87 -0.94
C GLY A 152 -13.68 9.58 -0.03
N GLY A 153 -13.02 8.43 -0.20
CA GLY A 153 -11.85 8.04 0.59
C GLY A 153 -12.19 7.25 1.87
N VAL A 154 -13.47 7.08 2.21
CA VAL A 154 -13.88 6.27 3.36
C VAL A 154 -13.38 4.85 3.24
N LEU A 155 -12.87 4.30 4.35
CA LEU A 155 -12.39 2.92 4.41
C LEU A 155 -13.56 1.96 4.23
N TRP A 156 -13.36 1.01 3.33
CA TRP A 156 -14.34 0.00 2.99
C TRP A 156 -13.72 -1.39 3.10
N PRO A 157 -14.44 -2.38 3.68
CA PRO A 157 -13.96 -3.75 3.70
C PRO A 157 -13.95 -4.31 2.27
N VAL A 158 -12.80 -4.79 1.85
CA VAL A 158 -12.60 -5.47 0.57
C VAL A 158 -12.09 -6.88 0.83
N ALA A 159 -12.66 -7.87 0.15
CA ALA A 159 -12.22 -9.25 0.27
C ALA A 159 -10.79 -9.41 -0.25
N SER A 160 -9.95 -10.15 0.46
CA SER A 160 -8.55 -10.37 0.09
C SER A 160 -8.42 -11.00 -1.31
N SER A 161 -9.38 -11.84 -1.71
CA SER A 161 -9.47 -12.41 -3.06
C SER A 161 -9.58 -11.35 -4.17
N GLU A 162 -10.31 -10.27 -3.95
CA GLU A 162 -10.45 -9.20 -4.93
C GLU A 162 -9.10 -8.49 -5.14
N VAL A 163 -8.42 -8.17 -4.04
CA VAL A 163 -7.11 -7.50 -4.05
C VAL A 163 -6.04 -8.41 -4.65
N MET A 164 -5.95 -9.67 -4.21
CA MET A 164 -5.01 -10.65 -4.75
C MET A 164 -5.29 -10.95 -6.23
N GLY A 165 -6.56 -11.00 -6.64
CA GLY A 165 -6.95 -11.17 -8.03
C GLY A 165 -6.46 -10.01 -8.91
N ALA A 166 -6.53 -8.77 -8.41
CA ALA A 166 -5.96 -7.62 -9.11
C ALA A 166 -4.43 -7.71 -9.22
N ILE A 167 -3.74 -8.10 -8.14
CA ILE A 167 -2.28 -8.32 -8.14
C ILE A 167 -1.90 -9.42 -9.14
N ALA A 168 -2.65 -10.53 -9.18
CA ALA A 168 -2.41 -11.65 -10.09
C ALA A 168 -2.58 -11.26 -11.56
N ARG A 169 -3.57 -10.42 -11.90
CA ARG A 169 -3.71 -9.88 -13.26
C ARG A 169 -2.47 -9.06 -13.66
N LEU A 170 -2.02 -8.15 -12.81
CA LEU A 170 -0.82 -7.34 -13.09
C LEU A 170 0.46 -8.18 -13.16
N ALA A 171 0.60 -9.20 -12.34
CA ALA A 171 1.73 -10.13 -12.40
C ALA A 171 1.76 -10.86 -13.75
N ASN A 172 0.61 -11.34 -14.24
CA ASN A 172 0.49 -11.96 -15.56
C ASN A 172 0.81 -10.97 -16.69
N ASP A 173 0.30 -9.75 -16.63
CA ASP A 173 0.59 -8.70 -17.63
C ASP A 173 2.09 -8.41 -17.70
N ASN A 174 2.75 -8.29 -16.53
CA ASN A 174 4.18 -8.04 -16.46
C ASN A 174 5.01 -9.23 -16.97
N LEU A 175 4.59 -10.47 -16.68
CA LEU A 175 5.22 -11.68 -17.22
C LEU A 175 5.07 -11.75 -18.74
N ALA A 176 3.90 -11.39 -19.28
CA ALA A 176 3.69 -11.35 -20.72
C ALA A 176 4.64 -10.36 -21.41
N VAL A 177 4.94 -9.21 -20.78
CA VAL A 177 5.97 -8.29 -21.31
C VAL A 177 7.37 -8.90 -21.24
N LEU A 178 7.75 -9.57 -20.13
CA LEU A 178 9.06 -10.25 -20.03
C LEU A 178 9.26 -11.36 -21.06
N GLN A 179 8.17 -12.05 -21.44
CA GLN A 179 8.21 -13.18 -22.36
C GLN A 179 8.20 -12.78 -23.84
N ARG A 180 7.82 -11.54 -24.16
CA ARG A 180 7.93 -11.04 -25.54
C ARG A 180 9.41 -11.04 -25.95
N ARG A 181 9.70 -11.72 -27.07
CA ARG A 181 11.07 -11.95 -27.54
C ARG A 181 11.86 -10.64 -27.65
N ALA A 182 13.14 -10.73 -27.31
CA ALA A 182 14.14 -9.72 -27.65
C ALA A 182 14.10 -9.46 -29.17
N GLY A 183 13.57 -8.29 -29.54
CA GLY A 183 13.29 -7.94 -30.94
C GLY A 183 11.99 -7.14 -31.13
N ASP A 184 11.06 -7.18 -30.17
CA ASP A 184 9.93 -6.25 -30.15
C ASP A 184 10.45 -4.87 -29.66
N PRO A 185 10.43 -3.80 -30.49
CA PRO A 185 10.84 -2.46 -30.06
C PRO A 185 9.93 -1.89 -28.94
N ARG A 186 8.79 -2.53 -28.66
CA ARG A 186 7.92 -2.25 -27.51
C ARG A 186 8.21 -3.14 -26.30
N GLY A 187 9.05 -4.17 -26.43
CA GLY A 187 9.30 -5.23 -25.45
C GLY A 187 10.06 -4.83 -24.17
N GLY A 188 10.27 -3.54 -23.93
CA GLY A 188 11.04 -3.04 -22.78
C GLY A 188 10.24 -2.25 -21.74
N ARG A 189 9.02 -1.81 -22.06
CA ARG A 189 8.22 -0.99 -21.13
C ARG A 189 7.08 -1.80 -20.55
N LEU A 190 6.95 -1.76 -19.22
CA LEU A 190 5.76 -2.28 -18.55
C LEU A 190 4.52 -1.52 -19.02
N PRO A 191 3.35 -2.16 -19.02
CA PRO A 191 2.09 -1.45 -19.20
C PRO A 191 2.01 -0.28 -18.22
N ALA A 192 1.46 0.86 -18.63
CA ALA A 192 1.27 2.00 -17.74
C ALA A 192 0.39 1.64 -16.51
N SER A 193 -0.49 0.66 -16.67
CA SER A 193 -1.31 0.05 -15.61
C SER A 193 -0.51 -0.74 -14.57
N SER A 194 0.74 -1.12 -14.87
CA SER A 194 1.61 -1.84 -13.93
C SER A 194 2.50 -0.91 -13.11
N ALA A 195 2.83 0.28 -13.65
CA ALA A 195 3.53 1.34 -12.91
C ALA A 195 2.60 2.00 -11.87
N ARG A 196 1.30 2.09 -12.19
CA ARG A 196 0.28 2.47 -11.22
C ARG A 196 -0.25 1.19 -10.60
N ALA A 197 0.23 0.84 -9.39
CA ALA A 197 -0.40 -0.23 -8.61
C ALA A 197 -1.92 -0.09 -8.70
N PRO A 198 -2.70 -1.19 -8.66
CA PRO A 198 -4.13 -1.06 -8.66
C PRO A 198 -4.46 -0.36 -7.34
N VAL A 199 -4.69 0.95 -7.40
CA VAL A 199 -5.85 1.50 -6.75
C VAL A 199 -6.96 0.58 -7.25
N LEU A 200 -7.73 -0.02 -6.35
CA LEU A 200 -8.96 -0.68 -6.77
C LEU A 200 -9.79 0.41 -7.44
N ASP A 201 -9.55 0.59 -8.73
CA ASP A 201 -10.32 1.37 -9.65
C ASP A 201 -11.52 0.47 -9.87
N CYS A 202 -12.45 0.50 -8.92
CA CYS A 202 -13.78 -0.06 -9.08
C CYS A 202 -14.51 0.63 -10.25
N ASP A 203 -13.92 1.68 -10.83
CA ASP A 203 -14.36 2.36 -12.04
C ASP A 203 -13.29 2.31 -13.13
N ALA A 204 -13.31 1.24 -13.92
CA ALA A 204 -12.78 1.28 -15.28
C ALA A 204 -13.58 2.30 -16.11
N GLY A 205 -13.30 3.60 -15.95
CA GLY A 205 -14.01 4.63 -16.72
C GLY A 205 -14.04 6.03 -16.13
N ARG A 206 -12.91 6.62 -15.73
CA ARG A 206 -12.60 8.05 -15.90
C ARG A 206 -11.24 8.38 -15.26
N GLY A 207 -10.29 8.78 -16.09
CA GLY A 207 -8.93 9.11 -15.65
C GLY A 207 -8.92 10.15 -14.53
N LYS A 208 -8.49 9.73 -13.33
CA LYS A 208 -8.10 10.61 -12.24
C LYS A 208 -6.74 10.17 -11.72
N GLY A 209 -5.89 11.15 -11.40
CA GLY A 209 -4.53 10.96 -10.89
C GLY A 209 -4.49 10.33 -9.49
N PRO A 210 -3.29 10.09 -8.93
CA PRO A 210 -3.12 9.34 -7.68
C PRO A 210 -3.87 10.00 -6.51
N MET A 211 -4.72 9.20 -5.87
CA MET A 211 -5.69 9.57 -4.83
C MET A 211 -5.06 10.05 -3.50
N MET A 212 -3.74 9.94 -3.34
CA MET A 212 -3.02 10.37 -2.14
C MET A 212 -3.10 11.88 -1.88
N ARG A 213 -3.46 12.69 -2.89
CA ARG A 213 -3.62 14.14 -2.71
C ARG A 213 -4.95 14.58 -2.08
N GLN A 214 -5.93 13.68 -1.97
CA GLN A 214 -7.30 14.01 -1.51
C GLN A 214 -7.57 13.73 -0.02
N MET A 215 -6.58 13.29 0.75
CA MET A 215 -6.70 13.11 2.22
C MET A 215 -6.34 14.38 3.02
N PHE A 216 -6.41 15.58 2.43
CA PHE A 216 -5.75 16.76 3.00
C PHE A 216 -6.59 18.05 2.94
N VAL A 217 -7.60 18.20 3.81
CA VAL A 217 -7.95 19.50 4.43
C VAL A 217 -8.59 19.31 5.81
N GLY A 218 -7.86 19.69 6.87
CA GLY A 218 -8.43 20.31 8.08
C GLY A 218 -8.56 19.44 9.32
N VAL A 219 -7.59 19.50 10.23
CA VAL A 219 -7.82 19.28 11.67
C VAL A 219 -7.43 20.59 12.38
N GLY A 220 -8.43 21.32 12.88
CA GLY A 220 -8.23 22.35 13.90
C GLY A 220 -8.25 21.69 15.28
N PRO A 221 -7.52 22.21 16.27
CA PRO A 221 -7.55 21.66 17.62
C PRO A 221 -8.84 22.11 18.32
N GLU A 222 -9.26 21.33 19.33
CA GLU A 222 -10.30 21.62 20.32
C GLU A 222 -11.69 20.99 20.04
N GLY A 223 -11.80 19.71 20.40
CA GLY A 223 -13.06 19.01 20.64
C GLY A 223 -12.83 17.85 21.61
N GLU A 224 -13.62 17.75 22.67
CA GLU A 224 -13.51 16.72 23.70
C GLU A 224 -13.80 15.31 23.14
N GLY A 225 -12.85 14.39 23.33
CA GLY A 225 -13.14 12.97 23.58
C GLY A 225 -13.48 12.04 22.42
N ALA A 226 -13.01 12.27 21.19
CA ALA A 226 -13.09 11.25 20.14
C ALA A 226 -12.22 10.02 20.49
N SER A 227 -12.78 8.82 20.38
CA SER A 227 -12.03 7.58 20.52
C SER A 227 -10.94 7.49 19.45
N PRO A 228 -9.84 6.75 19.65
CA PRO A 228 -8.80 6.65 18.63
C PRO A 228 -9.26 6.08 17.28
N GLU A 229 -10.34 5.30 17.28
CA GLU A 229 -11.00 4.81 16.07
C GLU A 229 -11.82 5.92 15.39
N GLU A 230 -12.47 6.80 16.17
CA GLU A 230 -13.10 8.02 15.66
C GLU A 230 -12.06 9.02 15.16
N ILE A 231 -10.93 9.24 15.85
CA ILE A 231 -9.84 10.10 15.37
C ILE A 231 -9.26 9.53 14.06
N TYR A 232 -9.08 8.21 13.97
CA TYR A 232 -8.64 7.55 12.74
C TYR A 232 -9.66 7.74 11.61
N ASN A 233 -10.96 7.51 11.87
CA ASN A 233 -12.02 7.68 10.89
C ASN A 233 -12.29 9.15 10.52
N GLU A 234 -12.17 10.09 11.46
CA GLU A 234 -12.33 11.54 11.27
C GLU A 234 -11.13 12.14 10.53
N SER A 235 -9.91 11.73 10.85
CA SER A 235 -8.71 12.11 10.08
C SER A 235 -8.79 11.65 8.61
N LEU A 236 -9.60 10.63 8.32
CA LEU A 236 -9.90 10.15 6.97
C LEU A 236 -11.17 10.76 6.36
N ALA A 237 -12.09 11.30 7.18
CA ALA A 237 -13.37 11.89 6.76
C ALA A 237 -13.37 13.42 6.64
N LEU A 238 -12.31 14.10 7.06
CA LEU A 238 -12.21 15.56 6.99
C LEU A 238 -11.94 16.07 5.56
N LYS A 239 -13.06 16.42 4.93
CA LYS A 239 -13.35 17.49 3.96
C LYS A 239 -12.52 17.51 2.67
N GLY A 240 -13.19 17.06 1.61
CA GLY A 240 -12.94 17.55 0.27
C GLY A 240 -13.19 19.04 0.19
N ASP A 241 -12.24 19.76 -0.40
CA ASP A 241 -12.46 21.06 -1.00
C ASP A 241 -11.76 21.12 -2.36
N ALA A 242 -12.35 21.95 -3.22
CA ALA A 242 -12.24 22.07 -4.66
C ALA A 242 -10.93 21.63 -5.36
N CYS A 243 -11.12 20.95 -6.49
CA CYS A 243 -10.11 20.85 -7.54
C CYS A 243 -9.95 22.23 -8.22
N ASP A 244 -8.81 22.89 -7.98
CA ASP A 244 -8.41 24.15 -8.63
C ASP A 244 -8.31 24.06 -10.17
N THR A 245 -8.46 22.87 -10.75
CA THR A 245 -8.34 22.64 -12.20
C THR A 245 -9.68 22.56 -12.93
N CYS A 246 -10.83 22.49 -12.24
CA CYS A 246 -12.11 22.30 -12.93
C CYS A 246 -13.30 23.17 -12.50
N GLY A 247 -13.17 24.08 -11.51
CA GLY A 247 -14.16 25.15 -11.27
C GLY A 247 -15.62 24.70 -11.00
N ALA A 248 -15.88 23.42 -10.74
CA ALA A 248 -17.20 22.92 -10.44
C ALA A 248 -17.46 22.99 -8.93
N LYS A 249 -18.42 23.84 -8.54
CA LYS A 249 -18.98 23.88 -7.19
C LYS A 249 -19.97 22.73 -7.04
N GLY A 250 -19.72 21.86 -6.06
CA GLY A 250 -20.70 20.95 -5.47
C GLY A 250 -20.83 21.30 -4.00
#